data_AF-A0A933A1A0-F1
#
_entry.id   AF-A0A933A1A0-F1
#
_cell.length_a   1.000
_cell.length_b   1.000
_cell.length_c   1.000
_cell.angle_alpha   90.00
_cell.angle_beta   90.00
_cell.angle_gamma   90.00
#
_symmetry.space_group_name_H-M   'P 1'
#
loop_
_entity.id
_entity.type
_entity.pdbx_description
1 polymer ?
#
loop_
_entity_poly.entity_id
_entity_poly.type
_entity_poly.pdbx_seq_one_letter_code
_entity_poly.pdbx_strand_id
1 'polypeptide(L)'
;MGRTMVVNRKVVAILVVLGLAAGIGAGAPGRTAAQTPDVVVVAQTQDMQTGDPHKSTLTHATNAYANIYETLMVRDAALNLKPGLALSW
;
A
#
# COMPACT_ATOMS: atom_id res chain seq x y z
N MET A 1 14.63 -50.11 32.91
CA MET A 1 15.91 -49.38 32.84
C MET A 1 15.71 -48.17 31.94
N GLY A 2 15.40 -47.00 32.51
CA GLY A 2 15.00 -45.80 31.77
C GLY A 2 16.21 -45.13 31.11
N ARG A 3 16.20 -45.06 29.78
CA ARG A 3 17.20 -44.30 29.00
C ARG A 3 16.81 -42.83 29.08
N THR A 4 17.41 -42.09 30.02
CA THR A 4 17.34 -40.63 30.04
C THR A 4 17.96 -40.11 28.74
N MET A 5 17.12 -39.64 27.82
CA MET A 5 17.58 -38.92 26.62
C MET A 5 18.23 -37.61 27.09
N VAL A 6 19.56 -37.59 27.14
CA VAL A 6 20.31 -36.33 27.27
C VAL A 6 20.15 -35.61 25.93
N VAL A 7 19.16 -34.72 25.85
CA VAL A 7 18.97 -33.89 24.67
C VAL A 7 20.19 -32.99 24.54
N ASN A 8 20.96 -33.20 23.46
CA ASN A 8 22.18 -32.44 23.19
C ASN A 8 21.81 -30.97 23.00
N ARG A 9 22.34 -30.08 23.85
CA ARG A 9 22.06 -28.62 23.82
C ARG A 9 22.30 -28.02 22.44
N LYS A 10 23.23 -28.59 21.65
CA LYS A 10 23.50 -28.19 20.26
C LYS A 10 22.31 -28.50 19.33
N VAL A 11 21.62 -29.62 19.53
CA VAL A 11 20.43 -30.01 18.75
C VAL A 11 19.24 -29.11 19.08
N VAL A 12 19.06 -28.75 20.35
CA VAL A 12 18.04 -27.76 20.75
C VAL A 12 18.30 -26.41 20.12
N ALA A 13 19.56 -25.93 20.15
CA ALA A 13 19.93 -24.66 19.54
C ALA A 13 19.67 -24.64 18.02
N ILE A 14 19.97 -25.73 17.31
CA ILE A 14 19.70 -25.86 15.87
C ILE A 14 18.19 -25.81 15.58
N LEU A 15 17.36 -26.50 16.37
CA LEU A 15 15.91 -26.49 16.19
C LEU A 15 15.29 -25.11 16.49
N VAL A 16 15.81 -24.39 17.48
CA VAL A 16 15.36 -23.03 17.80
C VAL A 16 15.73 -22.06 16.68
N VAL A 17 16.94 -22.14 16.13
CA VAL A 17 17.37 -21.28 15.00
C VAL A 17 16.56 -21.57 13.73
N LEU A 18 16.29 -22.85 13.44
CA LEU A 18 15.43 -23.24 12.32
C LEU A 18 13.98 -22.77 12.50
N GLY A 19 13.44 -22.88 13.72
CA GLY A 19 12.11 -22.37 14.05
C GLY A 19 12.01 -20.84 13.93
N LEU A 20 13.07 -20.13 14.32
CA LEU A 20 13.12 -18.66 14.21
C LEU A 20 13.26 -18.21 12.75
N ALA A 21 14.05 -18.91 11.94
CA ALA A 21 14.22 -18.60 10.51
C ALA A 21 12.94 -18.83 9.70
N ALA A 22 12.14 -19.84 10.05
CA ALA A 22 10.84 -20.10 9.44
C ALA A 22 9.77 -19.04 9.81
N GLY A 23 9.88 -18.43 10.98
CA GLY A 23 8.94 -17.41 11.46
C GLY A 23 9.10 -16.03 10.78
N ILE A 24 10.28 -15.71 10.26
CA ILE A 24 10.57 -14.38 9.68
C ILE A 24 9.95 -14.19 8.28
N GLY A 25 9.65 -15.28 7.56
CA GLY A 25 9.07 -15.20 6.21
C GLY A 25 7.55 -15.02 6.16
N ALA A 26 6.82 -15.31 7.25
CA ALA A 26 5.36 -15.36 7.26
C ALA A 26 4.67 -14.00 7.50
N GLY A 27 5.43 -12.96 7.84
CA GLY A 27 4.91 -11.62 8.16
C GLY A 27 5.00 -10.59 7.02
N ALA A 28 5.58 -10.96 5.87
CA ALA A 28 5.60 -10.04 4.73
C ALA A 28 4.17 -9.91 4.18
N PRO A 29 3.60 -8.69 4.08
CA PRO A 29 2.34 -8.52 3.38
C PRO A 29 2.51 -9.08 1.97
N GLY A 30 1.81 -10.18 1.69
CA GLY A 30 1.83 -10.80 0.38
C GLY A 30 1.46 -9.74 -0.67
N ARG A 31 2.18 -9.72 -1.79
CA ARG A 31 1.76 -8.92 -2.94
C ARG A 31 0.44 -9.50 -3.42
N THR A 32 -0.67 -8.87 -3.05
CA THR A 32 -1.98 -9.19 -3.62
C THR A 32 -1.90 -8.98 -5.12
N ALA A 33 -2.18 -10.03 -5.90
CA ALA A 33 -2.26 -9.91 -7.35
C ALA A 33 -3.38 -8.93 -7.70
N ALA A 34 -3.11 -8.00 -8.62
CA ALA A 34 -4.13 -7.07 -9.12
C ALA A 34 -5.31 -7.86 -9.72
N GLN A 35 -6.53 -7.49 -9.35
CA GLN A 35 -7.73 -8.15 -9.86
C GLN A 35 -8.03 -7.65 -11.28
N THR A 36 -8.49 -8.54 -12.16
CA THR A 36 -9.01 -8.18 -13.49
C THR A 36 -10.54 -8.25 -13.45
N PRO A 37 -11.28 -7.25 -13.97
CA PRO A 37 -10.79 -6.06 -14.69
C PRO A 37 -10.27 -4.95 -13.77
N ASP A 38 -9.27 -4.21 -14.26
CA ASP A 38 -8.67 -3.04 -13.58
C ASP A 38 -9.50 -1.77 -13.84
N VAL A 39 -10.80 -1.85 -13.57
CA VAL A 39 -11.74 -0.74 -13.76
C VAL A 39 -12.41 -0.43 -12.43
N VAL A 40 -12.26 0.80 -11.98
CA VAL A 40 -12.94 1.33 -10.79
C VAL A 40 -14.03 2.30 -11.24
N VAL A 41 -15.26 2.06 -10.79
CA VAL A 41 -16.40 2.95 -11.02
C VAL A 41 -16.72 3.68 -9.72
N VAL A 42 -16.62 5.01 -9.74
CA VAL A 42 -16.89 5.86 -8.57
C VAL A 42 -18.09 6.76 -8.87
N ALA A 43 -19.16 6.62 -8.08
CA ALA A 43 -20.33 7.50 -8.19
C ALA A 43 -19.99 8.93 -7.76
N GLN A 44 -20.52 9.91 -8.50
CA GLN A 44 -20.45 11.34 -8.17
C GLN A 44 -21.86 11.89 -7.96
N THR A 45 -21.98 13.00 -7.22
CA THR A 45 -23.28 13.59 -6.89
C THR A 45 -23.96 14.29 -8.08
N GLN A 46 -23.18 14.69 -9.08
CA GLN A 46 -23.62 15.36 -10.31
C GLN A 46 -22.51 15.34 -11.36
N ASP A 47 -22.87 15.68 -12.60
CA ASP A 47 -21.92 15.74 -13.71
C ASP A 47 -20.93 16.90 -13.57
N MET A 48 -19.72 16.71 -14.11
CA MET A 48 -18.71 17.76 -14.21
C MET A 48 -19.13 18.79 -15.27
N GLN A 49 -19.28 20.05 -14.87
CA GLN A 49 -19.78 21.11 -15.76
C GLN A 49 -18.73 21.67 -16.72
N THR A 50 -17.45 21.52 -16.40
CA THR A 50 -16.33 22.04 -17.20
C THR A 50 -15.07 21.22 -16.93
N GLY A 51 -14.23 21.06 -17.96
CA GLY A 51 -12.89 20.50 -17.81
C GLY A 51 -11.83 21.54 -17.41
N ASP A 52 -12.13 22.83 -17.48
CA ASP A 52 -11.16 23.89 -17.16
C ASP A 52 -11.01 24.05 -15.63
N PRO A 53 -9.85 23.73 -15.03
CA PRO A 53 -9.64 23.81 -13.59
C PRO A 53 -9.70 25.24 -13.05
N HIS A 54 -9.60 26.26 -13.90
CA HIS A 54 -9.78 27.67 -13.49
C HIS A 54 -11.24 28.10 -13.40
N LYS A 55 -12.19 27.24 -13.80
CA LYS A 55 -13.63 27.59 -13.89
C LYS A 55 -14.49 26.93 -12.81
N SER A 56 -13.94 26.06 -11.97
CA SER A 56 -14.70 25.37 -10.92
C SER A 56 -13.82 24.99 -9.74
N THR A 57 -14.41 25.06 -8.55
CA THR A 57 -13.86 24.55 -7.29
C THR A 57 -14.78 23.53 -6.62
N LEU A 58 -15.83 23.07 -7.33
CA LEU A 58 -16.79 22.12 -6.79
C LEU A 58 -16.16 20.73 -6.65
N THR A 59 -16.58 19.98 -5.63
CA THR A 59 -15.95 18.70 -5.24
C THR A 59 -15.97 17.67 -6.38
N HIS A 60 -17.10 17.46 -7.04
CA HIS A 60 -17.24 16.46 -8.11
C HIS A 60 -16.40 16.81 -9.35
N ALA A 61 -16.19 18.10 -9.64
CA ALA A 61 -15.25 18.53 -10.67
C ALA A 61 -13.79 18.30 -10.24
N THR A 62 -13.46 18.65 -8.99
CA THR A 62 -12.11 18.46 -8.42
C THR A 62 -11.71 16.98 -8.36
N ASN A 63 -12.67 16.09 -8.08
CA ASN A 63 -12.47 14.63 -8.11
C ASN A 63 -12.06 14.15 -9.51
N ALA A 64 -12.68 14.68 -10.57
CA ALA A 64 -12.28 14.35 -11.94
C ALA A 64 -10.91 14.96 -12.27
N TYR A 65 -10.66 16.22 -11.87
CA TYR A 65 -9.38 16.90 -12.13
C TYR A 65 -8.18 16.14 -11.56
N ALA A 66 -8.32 15.52 -10.38
CA ALA A 66 -7.28 14.71 -9.76
C ALA A 66 -6.84 13.49 -10.60
N ASN A 67 -7.62 13.09 -11.62
CA ASN A 67 -7.33 11.97 -12.51
C ASN A 67 -6.87 12.42 -13.93
N ILE A 68 -6.91 13.72 -14.24
CA ILE A 68 -6.66 14.25 -15.60
C ILE A 68 -5.53 15.29 -15.58
N TYR A 69 -5.33 16.00 -14.47
CA TYR A 69 -4.31 17.03 -14.32
C TYR A 69 -3.25 16.62 -13.29
N GLU A 70 -2.01 17.03 -13.56
CA GLU A 70 -0.89 16.89 -12.63
C GLU A 70 -0.60 18.22 -11.93
N THR A 71 -0.17 18.15 -10.67
CA THR A 71 0.15 19.31 -9.82
C THR A 71 1.59 19.24 -9.33
N LEU A 72 2.11 20.36 -8.82
CA LEU A 72 3.48 20.42 -8.26
C LEU A 72 3.66 19.46 -7.07
N MET A 73 2.64 19.38 -6.22
CA MET A 73 2.57 18.47 -5.07
C MET A 73 1.22 17.75 -5.07
N VAL A 74 1.19 16.55 -4.51
CA VAL A 74 -0.03 15.74 -4.32
C VAL A 74 -0.20 15.37 -2.85
N ARG A 75 -1.38 14.87 -2.47
CA ARG A 75 -1.62 14.28 -1.14
C ARG A 75 -1.72 12.77 -1.25
N ASP A 76 -1.06 12.05 -0.35
CA ASP A 76 -1.23 10.60 -0.24
C ASP A 76 -2.52 10.21 0.51
N ALA A 77 -2.79 8.91 0.64
CA ALA A 77 -3.95 8.39 1.35
C ALA A 77 -3.98 8.74 2.85
N ALA A 78 -2.83 9.06 3.44
CA ALA A 78 -2.71 9.55 4.81
C ALA A 78 -2.69 11.09 4.87
N LEU A 79 -3.02 11.77 3.76
CA LEU A 79 -3.08 13.21 3.60
C LEU A 79 -1.73 13.93 3.75
N ASN A 80 -0.61 13.21 3.67
CA ASN A 80 0.71 13.84 3.66
C ASN A 80 0.99 14.44 2.28
N LEU A 81 1.68 15.58 2.25
CA LEU A 81 2.20 16.15 1.00
C LEU A 81 3.31 15.27 0.45
N LYS A 82 3.23 14.96 -0.84
CA LYS A 82 4.22 14.22 -1.61
C LYS A 82 4.61 14.98 -2.88
N PRO A 83 5.82 14.75 -3.40
CA PRO A 83 6.23 15.29 -4.69
C PRO A 83 5.25 14.90 -5.80
N GLY A 84 4.86 15.88 -6.62
CA GLY A 84 4.21 15.67 -7.91
C GLY A 84 5.20 16.05 -9.01
N LEU A 85 4.86 17.03 -9.85
CA LEU A 85 5.76 17.57 -10.86
C LEU A 85 6.98 18.31 -10.25
N ALA A 86 6.86 18.85 -9.04
CA ALA A 86 7.99 19.43 -8.32
C ALA A 86 8.66 18.36 -7.46
N LEU A 87 9.97 18.18 -7.66
CA LEU A 87 10.78 17.21 -6.91
C LEU A 87 11.38 17.79 -5.62
N SER A 88 11.31 19.12 -5.44
CA SER A 88 11.79 19.85 -4.26
C SER A 88 11.04 21.18 -4.13
N TRP A 89 10.82 21.65 -2.90
CA TRP A 89 10.23 22.95 -2.56
C TRP A 89 10.69 23.40 -1.17
#